data_AF-A0ABD2R9I5-F1
#
_entry.id   AF-A0ABD2R9I5-F1
#
_cell.length_a   1.000
_cell.length_b   1.000
_cell.length_c   1.000
_cell.angle_alpha   90.00
_cell.angle_beta   90.00
_cell.angle_gamma   90.00
#
_symmetry.space_group_name_H-M   'P 1'
#
loop_
_entity.id
_entity.type
_entity.pdbx_description
1 polymer ?
#
loop_
_entity_poly.entity_id
_entity_poly.type
_entity_poly.pdbx_seq_one_letter_code
_entity_poly.pdbx_strand_id
1 'polypeptide(L)'
;MAPLLSVILATILVYFTHAENHGVQVIGELKKGLNPLSITDLSFGAPYLSTAIKTGIVTGVISLAEGIAVGRSFAMYKNYNIDGNKEMIAFGMMNIVGSCTSCYLTTGPFSRSAVNFNAGCKTAVSNIVMALAVMVTLLVLTPLFHYTPLVVLSSIIVSAMLGLIDYNAAIHLWHVDKFDFLVCMSAYFGVVFASVEIGLVIAVGLSLLRVLLYVARPRTLVLGNIPDSNIYRNVEQYPNTDTVGGVLILDLGAPIYFTNASYLRERISRWIDDEEDKLKSSGETLQYVILDMGAVGNIDTSGISMLEEVKRNLDRRDLKLVLANPGAEVMKKLNKSKFLEALGQEWIFLTIGEAVESCNYMLHSSKPKSGMDASFSNNV
;
A
#
# COMPACT_ATOMS: atom_id res chain seq x y z
N MET A 1 -0.51 -34.68 -15.81
CA MET A 1 -0.84 -35.74 -16.80
C MET A 1 -1.99 -35.35 -17.73
N ALA A 2 -3.10 -34.79 -17.22
CA ALA A 2 -4.26 -34.44 -18.04
C ALA A 2 -3.95 -33.62 -19.32
N PRO A 3 -3.14 -32.53 -19.30
CA PRO A 3 -2.91 -31.74 -20.52
C PRO A 3 -2.19 -32.51 -21.63
N LEU A 4 -1.15 -33.28 -21.28
CA LEU A 4 -0.38 -34.08 -22.25
C LEU A 4 -1.25 -35.17 -22.87
N LEU A 5 -2.04 -35.86 -22.05
CA LEU A 5 -2.91 -36.94 -22.49
C LEU A 5 -4.04 -36.43 -23.39
N SER A 6 -4.62 -35.26 -23.05
CA SER A 6 -5.60 -34.59 -23.91
C SER A 6 -5.02 -34.23 -25.27
N VAL A 7 -3.79 -33.71 -25.32
CA VAL A 7 -3.11 -33.41 -26.61
C VAL A 7 -2.91 -34.69 -27.40
N ILE A 8 -2.33 -35.74 -26.81
CA ILE A 8 -2.06 -37.00 -27.52
C ILE A 8 -3.34 -37.62 -28.08
N LEU A 9 -4.37 -37.79 -27.24
CA LEU A 9 -5.62 -38.42 -27.66
C LEU A 9 -6.32 -37.61 -28.75
N ALA A 10 -6.35 -36.29 -28.63
CA ALA A 10 -7.01 -35.45 -29.61
C ALA A 10 -6.25 -35.38 -30.94
N THR A 11 -4.92 -35.32 -30.92
CA THR A 11 -4.10 -35.39 -32.13
C THR A 11 -4.31 -36.73 -32.84
N ILE A 12 -4.36 -37.85 -32.11
CA ILE A 12 -4.66 -39.17 -32.67
C ILE A 12 -6.06 -39.22 -33.27
N LEU A 13 -7.06 -38.68 -32.57
CA LEU A 13 -8.44 -38.66 -33.04
C LEU A 13 -8.56 -37.85 -34.34
N VAL A 14 -8.04 -36.61 -34.36
CA VAL A 14 -8.06 -35.74 -35.54
C VAL A 14 -7.35 -36.38 -36.72
N TYR A 15 -6.22 -37.04 -36.47
CA TYR A 15 -5.46 -37.76 -37.49
C TYR A 15 -6.28 -38.90 -38.12
N PHE A 16 -6.97 -39.73 -37.32
CA PHE A 16 -7.76 -40.83 -37.86
C PHE A 16 -9.06 -40.36 -38.53
N THR A 17 -9.77 -39.41 -37.93
CA THR A 17 -11.06 -38.95 -38.45
C THR A 17 -10.94 -37.92 -39.56
N HIS A 18 -9.73 -37.44 -39.86
CA HIS A 18 -9.48 -36.32 -40.78
C HIS A 18 -10.40 -35.14 -40.45
N ALA A 19 -10.49 -34.80 -39.16
CA ALA A 19 -11.43 -33.79 -38.66
C ALA A 19 -11.14 -32.38 -39.19
N GLU A 20 -9.92 -32.16 -39.68
CA GLU A 20 -9.53 -30.95 -40.43
C GLU A 20 -10.44 -30.69 -41.64
N ASN A 21 -10.85 -31.73 -42.37
CA ASN A 21 -11.77 -31.63 -43.51
C ASN A 21 -13.21 -31.30 -43.09
N HIS A 22 -13.50 -31.41 -41.79
CA HIS A 22 -14.80 -31.16 -41.19
C HIS A 22 -14.84 -29.82 -40.41
N GLY A 23 -13.82 -28.96 -40.59
CA GLY A 23 -13.78 -27.61 -40.01
C GLY A 23 -13.08 -27.48 -38.67
N VAL A 24 -12.42 -28.54 -38.16
CA VAL A 24 -11.59 -28.45 -36.96
C VAL A 24 -10.27 -27.77 -37.30
N GLN A 25 -10.00 -26.62 -36.67
CA GLN A 25 -8.73 -25.92 -36.85
C GLN A 25 -7.59 -26.66 -36.13
N VAL A 26 -6.54 -26.97 -36.87
CA VAL A 26 -5.30 -27.60 -36.40
C VAL A 26 -4.13 -26.61 -36.47
N ILE A 27 -3.03 -26.91 -35.79
CA ILE A 27 -1.82 -26.06 -35.80
C ILE A 27 -1.24 -25.92 -37.21
N GLY A 28 -1.19 -27.02 -37.99
CA GLY A 28 -0.60 -27.04 -39.33
C GLY A 28 0.93 -27.15 -39.30
N GLU A 29 1.59 -26.67 -40.36
CA GLU A 29 3.04 -26.79 -40.51
C GLU A 29 3.81 -25.86 -39.56
N LEU A 30 4.68 -26.45 -38.75
CA LEU A 30 5.61 -25.75 -37.88
C LEU A 30 7.04 -25.87 -38.41
N LYS A 31 7.76 -24.76 -38.44
CA LYS A 31 9.18 -24.74 -38.82
C LYS A 31 9.99 -25.57 -37.82
N LYS A 32 10.59 -26.65 -38.29
CA LYS A 32 11.43 -27.55 -37.48
C LYS A 32 12.77 -26.88 -37.15
N GLY A 33 13.27 -27.12 -35.94
CA GLY A 33 14.59 -26.66 -35.50
C GLY A 33 14.55 -25.50 -34.51
N LEU A 34 15.75 -25.05 -34.12
CA LEU A 34 15.94 -23.88 -33.28
C LEU A 34 16.00 -22.63 -34.15
N ASN A 35 15.59 -21.48 -33.58
CA ASN A 35 15.76 -20.20 -34.25
C ASN A 35 17.28 -19.91 -34.44
N PRO A 36 17.68 -19.40 -35.62
CA PRO A 36 19.04 -18.94 -35.81
C PRO A 36 19.35 -17.73 -34.92
N LEU A 37 20.64 -17.46 -34.71
CA LEU A 37 21.10 -16.24 -34.04
C LEU A 37 20.66 -15.01 -34.85
N SER A 38 20.02 -14.06 -34.19
CA SER A 38 19.47 -12.83 -34.80
C SER A 38 20.18 -11.55 -34.34
N ILE A 39 21.38 -11.68 -33.78
CA ILE A 39 22.19 -10.55 -33.29
C ILE A 39 22.52 -9.58 -34.42
N THR A 40 22.75 -10.10 -35.62
CA THR A 40 23.07 -9.31 -36.82
C THR A 40 21.90 -8.50 -37.35
N ASP A 41 20.67 -8.81 -36.94
CA ASP A 41 19.45 -8.16 -37.43
C ASP A 41 19.05 -6.93 -36.59
N LEU A 42 19.83 -6.59 -35.54
CA LEU A 42 19.61 -5.43 -34.69
C LEU A 42 19.88 -4.12 -35.44
N SER A 43 18.82 -3.43 -35.84
CA SER A 43 18.90 -2.11 -36.48
C SER A 43 18.49 -1.00 -35.52
N PHE A 44 19.46 -0.15 -35.16
CA PHE A 44 19.26 0.99 -34.26
C PHE A 44 18.87 2.29 -34.98
N GLY A 45 18.80 2.29 -36.32
CA GLY A 45 18.55 3.48 -37.15
C GLY A 45 17.14 3.60 -37.75
N ALA A 46 16.21 2.72 -37.37
CA ALA A 46 14.91 2.60 -38.02
C ALA A 46 13.89 3.66 -37.55
N PRO A 47 12.88 4.02 -38.38
CA PRO A 47 11.77 4.90 -37.97
C PRO A 47 10.97 4.38 -36.76
N TYR A 48 11.10 3.09 -36.45
CA TYR A 48 10.40 2.42 -35.36
C TYR A 48 11.17 2.39 -34.03
N LEU A 49 12.36 2.98 -33.93
CA LEU A 49 13.17 2.94 -32.70
C LEU A 49 12.41 3.52 -31.50
N SER A 50 11.75 4.67 -31.69
CA SER A 50 10.95 5.32 -30.64
C SER A 50 9.81 4.42 -30.16
N THR A 51 9.10 3.80 -31.11
CA THR A 51 8.01 2.84 -30.82
C THR A 51 8.54 1.60 -30.10
N ALA A 52 9.70 1.08 -30.50
CA ALA A 52 10.34 -0.08 -29.90
C ALA A 52 10.80 0.21 -28.45
N ILE A 53 11.41 1.38 -28.21
CA ILE A 53 11.80 1.80 -26.86
C ILE A 53 10.56 1.94 -25.97
N LYS A 54 9.52 2.64 -26.46
CA LYS A 54 8.26 2.81 -25.70
C LYS A 54 7.63 1.46 -25.37
N THR A 55 7.52 0.57 -26.35
CA THR A 55 6.95 -0.77 -26.16
C THR A 55 7.81 -1.61 -25.23
N GLY A 56 9.14 -1.55 -25.34
CA GLY A 56 10.08 -2.27 -24.49
C GLY A 56 10.02 -1.84 -23.03
N ILE A 57 9.90 -0.53 -22.75
CA ILE A 57 9.72 -0.02 -21.39
C ILE A 57 8.40 -0.54 -20.80
N VAL A 58 7.29 -0.38 -21.52
CA VAL A 58 5.96 -0.77 -21.03
C VAL A 58 5.90 -2.28 -20.78
N THR A 59 6.28 -3.08 -21.78
CA THR A 59 6.22 -4.54 -21.67
C THR A 59 7.24 -5.09 -20.68
N GLY A 60 8.42 -4.45 -20.54
CA GLY A 60 9.42 -4.80 -19.54
C GLY A 60 8.92 -4.59 -18.10
N VAL A 61 8.26 -3.47 -17.82
CA VAL A 61 7.65 -3.20 -16.51
C VAL A 61 6.56 -4.23 -16.20
N ILE A 62 5.73 -4.58 -17.19
CA ILE A 62 4.67 -5.58 -17.02
C ILE A 62 5.25 -6.97 -16.77
N SER A 63 6.25 -7.38 -17.56
CA SER A 63 6.95 -8.66 -17.39
C SER A 63 7.55 -8.81 -15.99
N LEU A 64 8.18 -7.74 -15.50
CA LEU A 64 8.78 -7.71 -14.17
C LEU A 64 7.72 -7.72 -13.07
N ALA A 65 6.66 -6.93 -13.21
CA ALA A 65 5.55 -6.90 -12.25
C ALA A 65 4.84 -8.26 -12.16
N GLU A 66 4.53 -8.88 -13.30
CA GLU A 66 3.95 -10.23 -13.37
C GLU A 66 4.91 -11.25 -12.74
N GLY A 67 6.18 -11.23 -13.15
CA GLY A 67 7.20 -12.16 -12.65
C GLY A 67 7.41 -12.11 -11.14
N ILE A 68 7.51 -10.90 -10.56
CA ILE A 68 7.65 -10.72 -9.11
C ILE A 68 6.37 -11.14 -8.38
N ALA A 69 5.18 -10.85 -8.94
CA ALA A 69 3.92 -11.25 -8.33
C ALA A 69 3.79 -12.78 -8.25
N VAL A 70 4.10 -13.47 -9.35
CA VAL A 70 4.12 -14.95 -9.38
C VAL A 70 5.18 -15.49 -8.42
N GLY A 71 6.40 -14.95 -8.45
CA GLY A 71 7.47 -15.35 -7.54
C GLY A 71 7.06 -15.24 -6.08
N ARG A 72 6.54 -14.07 -5.66
CA ARG A 72 6.09 -13.84 -4.28
C ARG A 72 4.98 -14.80 -3.86
N SER A 73 4.06 -15.13 -4.77
CA SER A 73 3.00 -16.11 -4.50
C SER A 73 3.57 -17.46 -4.08
N PHE A 74 4.55 -18.01 -4.82
CA PHE A 74 5.20 -19.27 -4.46
C PHE A 74 6.17 -19.15 -3.26
N ALA A 75 6.75 -17.98 -3.05
CA ALA A 75 7.61 -17.69 -1.91
C ALA A 75 6.86 -17.77 -0.58
N MET A 76 5.62 -17.23 -0.55
CA MET A 76 4.73 -17.36 0.59
C MET A 76 4.39 -18.83 0.88
N TYR A 77 4.12 -19.65 -0.14
CA TYR A 77 3.83 -21.08 0.05
C TYR A 77 5.00 -21.87 0.65
N LYS A 78 6.25 -21.52 0.32
CA LYS A 78 7.46 -22.20 0.83
C LYS A 78 8.14 -21.46 1.99
N ASN A 79 7.57 -20.35 2.46
CA ASN A 79 8.14 -19.51 3.52
C ASN A 79 9.60 -19.10 3.26
N TYR A 80 9.93 -18.64 2.04
CA TYR A 80 11.22 -18.03 1.75
C TYR A 80 11.03 -16.59 1.24
N ASN A 81 12.10 -15.80 1.29
CA ASN A 81 12.08 -14.42 0.83
C ASN A 81 12.68 -14.29 -0.56
N ILE A 82 12.04 -13.48 -1.40
CA ILE A 82 12.53 -13.12 -2.72
C ILE A 82 13.15 -11.72 -2.66
N ASP A 83 14.32 -11.59 -3.26
CA ASP A 83 15.03 -10.33 -3.44
C ASP A 83 14.64 -9.70 -4.80
N GLY A 84 13.82 -8.65 -4.76
CA GLY A 84 13.30 -8.01 -5.97
C GLY A 84 14.39 -7.45 -6.90
N ASN A 85 15.53 -7.02 -6.35
CA ASN A 85 16.64 -6.52 -7.17
C ASN A 85 17.29 -7.65 -7.97
N LYS A 86 17.42 -8.84 -7.36
CA LYS A 86 17.96 -10.03 -8.05
C LYS A 86 17.01 -10.54 -9.12
N GLU A 87 15.70 -10.54 -8.84
CA GLU A 87 14.69 -10.90 -9.85
C GLU A 87 14.73 -9.94 -11.04
N MET A 88 14.82 -8.62 -10.79
CA MET A 88 14.94 -7.62 -11.87
C MET A 88 16.14 -7.89 -12.77
N ILE A 89 17.31 -8.18 -12.19
CA ILE A 89 18.51 -8.52 -12.97
C ILE A 89 18.31 -9.83 -13.75
N ALA A 90 17.68 -10.84 -13.15
CA ALA A 90 17.40 -12.11 -13.80
C ALA A 90 16.45 -11.96 -15.00
N PHE A 91 15.34 -11.23 -14.85
CA PHE A 91 14.41 -10.93 -15.94
C PHE A 91 15.07 -10.11 -17.06
N GLY A 92 15.89 -9.11 -16.71
CA GLY A 92 16.63 -8.32 -17.67
C GLY A 92 17.61 -9.18 -18.48
N MET A 93 18.44 -9.97 -17.80
CA MET A 93 19.44 -10.82 -18.44
C MET A 93 18.79 -11.91 -19.32
N MET A 94 17.71 -12.54 -18.83
CA MET A 94 16.94 -13.53 -19.60
C MET A 94 16.42 -12.96 -20.92
N ASN A 95 15.86 -11.76 -20.90
CA ASN A 95 15.30 -11.13 -22.10
C ASN A 95 16.38 -10.58 -23.04
N ILE A 96 17.49 -10.06 -22.51
CA ILE A 96 18.65 -9.66 -23.33
C ILE A 96 19.20 -10.87 -24.08
N VAL A 97 19.47 -11.98 -23.38
CA VAL A 97 19.99 -13.21 -24.00
C VAL A 97 18.96 -13.81 -24.97
N GLY A 98 17.69 -13.82 -24.60
CA GLY A 98 16.60 -14.28 -25.47
C GLY A 98 16.50 -13.49 -26.78
N SER A 99 16.67 -12.17 -26.73
CA SER A 99 16.61 -11.29 -27.91
C SER A 99 17.63 -11.67 -29.00
N CYS A 100 18.78 -12.24 -28.62
CA CYS A 100 19.82 -12.70 -29.54
C CYS A 100 19.39 -13.92 -30.39
N THR A 101 18.27 -14.56 -30.06
CA THR A 101 17.75 -15.79 -30.71
C THR A 101 16.30 -15.62 -31.20
N SER A 102 15.87 -14.38 -31.43
CA SER A 102 14.50 -14.03 -31.82
C SER A 102 13.44 -14.54 -30.82
N CYS A 103 13.77 -14.56 -29.53
CA CYS A 103 12.80 -14.90 -28.49
C CYS A 103 11.84 -13.73 -28.27
N TYR A 104 10.55 -14.03 -28.10
CA TYR A 104 9.59 -13.04 -27.60
C TYR A 104 9.87 -12.72 -26.12
N LEU A 105 9.34 -11.59 -25.65
CA LEU A 105 9.48 -11.18 -24.26
C LEU A 105 9.01 -12.29 -23.31
N THR A 106 9.93 -12.75 -22.47
CA THR A 106 9.69 -13.80 -21.49
C THR A 106 9.38 -13.18 -20.14
N THR A 107 8.26 -13.61 -19.55
CA THR A 107 7.77 -13.18 -18.23
C THR A 107 7.84 -14.34 -17.23
N GLY A 108 7.23 -14.20 -16.04
CA GLY A 108 7.11 -15.29 -15.06
C GLY A 108 5.82 -16.09 -15.24
N PRO A 109 5.80 -17.19 -16.01
CA PRO A 109 4.56 -17.89 -16.33
C PRO A 109 3.97 -18.61 -15.10
N PHE A 110 2.83 -18.11 -14.60
CA PHE A 110 2.15 -18.72 -13.45
C PHE A 110 1.83 -20.20 -13.68
N SER A 111 1.19 -20.53 -14.80
CA SER A 111 0.71 -21.90 -15.09
C SER A 111 1.86 -22.93 -15.11
N ARG A 112 3.00 -22.60 -15.73
CA ARG A 112 4.17 -23.50 -15.76
C ARG A 112 4.81 -23.65 -14.37
N SER A 113 4.93 -22.55 -13.64
CA SER A 113 5.47 -22.56 -12.27
C SER A 113 4.58 -23.36 -11.32
N ALA A 114 3.26 -23.26 -11.44
CA ALA A 114 2.30 -24.01 -10.65
C ALA A 114 2.41 -25.53 -10.90
N VAL A 115 2.52 -25.95 -12.16
CA VAL A 115 2.71 -27.36 -12.50
C VAL A 115 4.06 -27.88 -11.97
N ASN A 116 5.12 -27.10 -12.13
CA ASN A 116 6.45 -27.48 -11.64
C ASN A 116 6.48 -27.57 -10.09
N PHE A 117 5.77 -26.66 -9.42
CA PHE A 117 5.59 -26.66 -7.97
C PHE A 117 4.81 -27.90 -7.50
N ASN A 118 3.66 -28.18 -8.12
CA ASN A 118 2.80 -29.32 -7.80
C ASN A 118 3.47 -30.67 -8.11
N ALA A 119 4.41 -30.70 -9.06
CA ALA A 119 5.26 -31.86 -9.34
C ALA A 119 6.32 -32.12 -8.26
N GLY A 120 6.43 -31.26 -7.23
CA GLY A 120 7.37 -31.44 -6.12
C GLY A 120 8.78 -30.93 -6.39
N CYS A 121 8.96 -30.03 -7.36
CA CYS A 121 10.27 -29.47 -7.69
C CYS A 121 10.90 -28.70 -6.52
N LYS A 122 12.21 -28.94 -6.29
CA LYS A 122 13.00 -28.32 -5.22
C LYS A 122 14.14 -27.43 -5.71
N THR A 123 14.61 -27.60 -6.95
CA THR A 123 15.83 -26.95 -7.46
C THR A 123 15.62 -26.37 -8.86
N ALA A 124 16.40 -25.34 -9.23
CA ALA A 124 16.37 -24.73 -10.55
C ALA A 124 16.73 -25.70 -11.71
N VAL A 125 17.33 -26.86 -11.41
CA VAL A 125 17.64 -27.93 -12.38
C VAL A 125 16.39 -28.35 -13.18
N SER A 126 15.19 -28.28 -12.59
CA SER A 126 13.95 -28.57 -13.32
C SER A 126 13.77 -27.68 -14.56
N ASN A 127 14.16 -26.40 -14.48
CA ASN A 127 14.09 -25.49 -15.63
C ASN A 127 15.08 -25.88 -16.74
N ILE A 128 16.24 -26.43 -16.39
CA ILE A 128 17.23 -26.93 -17.36
C ILE A 128 16.67 -28.17 -18.07
N VAL A 129 16.12 -29.12 -17.31
CA VAL A 129 15.49 -30.32 -17.88
C VAL A 129 14.33 -29.94 -18.80
N MET A 130 13.51 -28.97 -18.40
CA MET A 130 12.42 -28.45 -19.22
C MET A 130 12.93 -27.79 -20.51
N ALA A 131 13.99 -26.99 -20.44
CA ALA A 131 14.59 -26.38 -21.63
C ALA A 131 15.14 -27.43 -22.62
N LEU A 132 15.80 -28.48 -22.10
CA LEU A 132 16.27 -29.61 -22.92
C LEU A 132 15.10 -30.38 -23.55
N ALA A 133 14.03 -30.63 -22.79
CA ALA A 133 12.84 -31.29 -23.31
C ALA A 133 12.18 -30.47 -24.44
N VAL A 134 12.08 -29.14 -24.29
CA VAL A 134 11.60 -28.24 -25.35
C VAL A 134 12.52 -28.28 -26.57
N MET A 135 13.83 -28.25 -26.37
CA MET A 135 14.81 -28.36 -27.47
C MET A 135 14.64 -29.67 -28.27
N VAL A 136 14.54 -30.81 -27.58
CA VAL A 136 14.29 -32.12 -28.23
C VAL A 136 12.94 -32.11 -28.97
N THR A 137 11.92 -31.49 -28.36
CA THR A 137 10.60 -31.38 -28.96
C THR A 137 10.65 -30.62 -30.29
N LEU A 138 11.35 -29.47 -30.33
CA LEU A 138 11.50 -28.64 -31.53
C LEU A 138 12.35 -29.32 -32.63
N LEU A 139 13.32 -30.13 -32.24
CA LEU A 139 14.23 -30.82 -33.17
C LEU A 139 13.67 -32.13 -33.74
N VAL A 140 12.80 -32.83 -32.99
CA VAL A 140 12.37 -34.18 -33.37
C VAL A 140 10.85 -34.29 -33.46
N LEU A 141 10.12 -33.76 -32.47
CA LEU A 141 8.68 -33.99 -32.33
C LEU A 141 7.80 -32.95 -33.05
N THR A 142 8.36 -31.86 -33.60
CA THR A 142 7.61 -30.81 -34.32
C THR A 142 6.60 -31.35 -35.35
N PRO A 143 6.92 -32.37 -36.19
CA PRO A 143 5.95 -32.92 -37.15
C PRO A 143 4.73 -33.57 -36.50
N LEU A 144 4.85 -34.10 -35.27
CA LEU A 144 3.72 -34.73 -34.56
C LEU A 144 2.65 -33.71 -34.17
N PHE A 145 3.01 -32.43 -34.04
CA PHE A 145 2.07 -31.40 -33.63
C PHE A 145 1.14 -30.93 -34.77
N HIS A 146 1.41 -31.29 -36.03
CA HIS A 146 0.66 -30.83 -37.20
C HIS A 146 -0.87 -30.99 -37.03
N TYR A 147 -1.30 -32.19 -36.61
CA TYR A 147 -2.71 -32.55 -36.43
C TYR A 147 -3.29 -32.16 -35.06
N THR A 148 -2.56 -31.40 -34.26
CA THR A 148 -3.05 -31.02 -32.92
C THR A 148 -4.15 -29.97 -33.07
N PRO A 149 -5.35 -30.21 -32.52
CA PRO A 149 -6.45 -29.27 -32.68
C PRO A 149 -6.37 -28.09 -31.71
N LEU A 150 -6.66 -26.88 -32.20
CA LEU A 150 -6.63 -25.65 -31.41
C LEU A 150 -7.64 -25.66 -30.24
N VAL A 151 -8.72 -26.41 -30.37
CA VAL A 151 -9.75 -26.55 -29.31
C VAL A 151 -9.17 -27.17 -28.03
N VAL A 152 -8.23 -28.10 -28.15
CA VAL A 152 -7.62 -28.76 -26.98
C VAL A 152 -6.63 -27.84 -26.30
N LEU A 153 -5.84 -27.10 -27.06
CA LEU A 153 -4.98 -26.06 -26.51
C LEU A 153 -5.80 -25.00 -25.76
N SER A 154 -6.93 -24.58 -26.34
CA SER A 154 -7.86 -23.62 -25.72
C SER A 154 -8.45 -24.18 -24.43
N SER A 155 -8.88 -25.44 -24.42
CA SER A 155 -9.41 -26.12 -23.23
C SER A 155 -8.36 -26.21 -22.11
N ILE A 156 -7.11 -26.50 -22.44
CA ILE A 156 -6.00 -26.53 -21.46
C ILE A 156 -5.78 -25.14 -20.85
N ILE A 157 -5.80 -24.07 -21.67
CA ILE A 157 -5.64 -22.70 -21.19
C ILE A 157 -6.80 -22.32 -20.26
N VAL A 158 -8.05 -22.53 -20.68
CA VAL A 158 -9.24 -22.21 -19.86
C VAL A 158 -9.22 -22.99 -18.55
N SER A 159 -8.96 -24.30 -18.59
CA SER A 159 -8.87 -25.14 -17.39
C SER A 159 -7.77 -24.69 -16.44
N ALA A 160 -6.63 -24.23 -16.95
CA ALA A 160 -5.55 -23.71 -16.11
C ALA A 160 -5.94 -22.37 -15.46
N MET A 161 -6.61 -21.48 -16.20
CA MET A 161 -6.97 -20.13 -15.71
C MET A 161 -8.11 -20.16 -14.70
N LEU A 162 -9.08 -21.07 -14.81
CA LEU A 162 -10.19 -21.19 -13.84
C LEU A 162 -9.67 -21.44 -12.41
N GLY A 163 -8.56 -22.17 -12.27
CA GLY A 163 -7.94 -22.42 -10.96
C GLY A 163 -7.22 -21.21 -10.34
N LEU A 164 -7.02 -20.12 -11.09
CA LEU A 164 -6.41 -18.88 -10.58
C LEU A 164 -7.44 -17.91 -10.01
N ILE A 165 -8.73 -18.11 -10.29
CA ILE A 165 -9.75 -17.15 -9.86
C ILE A 165 -10.08 -17.39 -8.38
N ASP A 166 -9.53 -16.54 -7.52
CA ASP A 166 -9.78 -16.56 -6.09
C ASP A 166 -10.94 -15.63 -5.70
N TYR A 167 -12.16 -16.15 -5.79
CA TYR A 167 -13.37 -15.42 -5.38
C TYR A 167 -13.41 -15.16 -3.87
N ASN A 168 -12.82 -16.03 -3.06
CA ASN A 168 -12.82 -15.87 -1.60
C ASN A 168 -11.97 -14.68 -1.18
N ALA A 169 -10.82 -14.47 -1.83
CA ALA A 169 -10.00 -13.29 -1.62
C ALA A 169 -10.76 -11.99 -1.94
N ALA A 170 -11.50 -11.94 -3.06
CA ALA A 170 -12.30 -10.77 -3.42
C ALA A 170 -13.41 -10.48 -2.39
N ILE A 171 -14.10 -11.52 -1.92
CA ILE A 171 -15.13 -11.39 -0.87
C ILE A 171 -14.50 -10.95 0.46
N HIS A 172 -13.31 -11.46 0.80
CA HIS A 172 -12.59 -11.06 1.99
C HIS A 172 -12.22 -9.57 1.95
N LEU A 173 -11.70 -9.09 0.81
CA LEU A 173 -11.42 -7.66 0.62
C LEU A 173 -12.68 -6.80 0.84
N TRP A 174 -13.84 -7.22 0.33
CA TRP A 174 -15.09 -6.49 0.53
C TRP A 174 -15.48 -6.35 2.03
N HIS A 175 -15.23 -7.37 2.83
CA HIS A 175 -15.55 -7.35 4.27
C HIS A 175 -14.52 -6.57 5.09
N VAL A 176 -13.25 -6.57 4.69
CA VAL A 176 -12.16 -5.90 5.42
C VAL A 176 -12.06 -4.43 5.05
N ASP A 177 -11.92 -4.11 3.75
CA ASP A 177 -11.79 -2.74 3.28
C ASP A 177 -12.39 -2.55 1.88
N LYS A 178 -13.47 -1.76 1.82
CA LYS A 178 -14.20 -1.46 0.58
C LYS A 178 -13.32 -0.76 -0.46
N PHE A 179 -12.30 -0.01 -0.06
CA PHE A 179 -11.39 0.65 -0.98
C PHE A 179 -10.44 -0.34 -1.63
N ASP A 180 -9.93 -1.34 -0.90
CA ASP A 180 -9.11 -2.40 -1.51
C ASP A 180 -9.91 -3.25 -2.48
N PHE A 181 -11.18 -3.51 -2.17
CA PHE A 181 -12.09 -4.13 -3.13
C PHE A 181 -12.29 -3.26 -4.38
N LEU A 182 -12.46 -1.94 -4.23
CA LEU A 182 -12.58 -1.02 -5.37
C LEU A 182 -11.32 -1.04 -6.24
N VAL A 183 -10.13 -1.03 -5.65
CA VAL A 183 -8.86 -1.18 -6.37
C VAL A 183 -8.85 -2.50 -7.15
N CYS A 184 -9.20 -3.62 -6.51
CA CYS A 184 -9.26 -4.93 -7.15
C CYS A 184 -10.25 -4.96 -8.34
N MET A 185 -11.47 -4.46 -8.15
CA MET A 185 -12.49 -4.42 -9.21
C MET A 185 -12.09 -3.47 -10.34
N SER A 186 -11.45 -2.33 -10.04
CA SER A 186 -10.96 -1.42 -11.05
C SER A 186 -9.87 -2.05 -11.92
N ALA A 187 -9.00 -2.87 -11.33
CA ALA A 187 -8.00 -3.64 -12.06
C ALA A 187 -8.69 -4.64 -12.98
N TYR A 188 -9.63 -5.42 -12.45
CA TYR A 188 -10.39 -6.41 -13.21
C TYR A 188 -11.12 -5.80 -14.42
N PHE A 189 -11.96 -4.79 -14.19
CA PHE A 189 -12.71 -4.15 -15.26
C PHE A 189 -11.80 -3.38 -16.23
N GLY A 190 -10.71 -2.78 -15.73
CA GLY A 190 -9.72 -2.12 -16.56
C GLY A 190 -9.03 -3.08 -17.53
N VAL A 191 -8.71 -4.31 -17.10
CA VAL A 191 -8.14 -5.33 -17.99
C VAL A 191 -9.18 -5.89 -18.95
N VAL A 192 -10.40 -6.19 -18.48
CA VAL A 192 -11.46 -6.81 -19.30
C VAL A 192 -11.96 -5.90 -20.42
N PHE A 193 -12.16 -4.61 -20.12
CA PHE A 193 -12.77 -3.67 -21.08
C PHE A 193 -11.78 -2.80 -21.84
N ALA A 194 -10.52 -2.71 -21.38
CA ALA A 194 -9.50 -1.91 -22.05
C ALA A 194 -8.26 -2.76 -22.38
N SER A 195 -7.30 -2.81 -21.47
CA SER A 195 -6.08 -3.59 -21.66
C SER A 195 -5.40 -3.85 -20.32
N VAL A 196 -4.48 -4.82 -20.29
CA VAL A 196 -3.66 -5.12 -19.11
C VAL A 196 -2.93 -3.87 -18.61
N GLU A 197 -2.39 -3.07 -19.53
CA GLU A 197 -1.65 -1.84 -19.22
C GLU A 197 -2.54 -0.81 -18.51
N ILE A 198 -3.74 -0.57 -19.04
CA ILE A 198 -4.68 0.42 -18.52
C ILE A 198 -5.22 -0.03 -17.16
N GLY A 199 -5.61 -1.31 -17.02
CA GLY A 199 -6.08 -1.86 -15.75
C GLY A 199 -5.04 -1.75 -14.63
N LEU A 200 -3.77 -2.01 -14.94
CA LEU A 200 -2.68 -1.86 -13.98
C LEU A 200 -2.48 -0.40 -13.54
N VAL A 201 -2.45 0.54 -14.50
CA VAL A 201 -2.29 1.97 -14.19
C VAL A 201 -3.44 2.49 -13.32
N ILE A 202 -4.68 2.09 -13.60
CA ILE A 202 -5.85 2.48 -12.79
C ILE A 202 -5.69 1.95 -11.35
N ALA A 203 -5.35 0.68 -11.19
CA ALA A 203 -5.22 0.05 -9.87
C ALA A 203 -4.10 0.68 -9.03
N VAL A 204 -2.92 0.90 -9.64
CA VAL A 204 -1.79 1.56 -8.98
C VAL A 204 -2.13 3.02 -8.66
N GLY A 205 -2.76 3.73 -9.59
CA GLY A 205 -3.20 5.11 -9.40
C GLY A 205 -4.17 5.26 -8.24
N LEU A 206 -5.18 4.39 -8.14
CA LEU A 206 -6.12 4.38 -7.02
C LEU A 206 -5.44 4.00 -5.69
N SER A 207 -4.50 3.06 -5.70
CA SER A 207 -3.72 2.71 -4.51
C SER A 207 -2.88 3.88 -4.01
N LEU A 208 -2.20 4.59 -4.91
CA LEU A 208 -1.44 5.79 -4.58
C LEU A 208 -2.35 6.92 -4.10
N LEU A 209 -3.51 7.11 -4.74
CA LEU A 209 -4.50 8.09 -4.32
C LEU A 209 -4.99 7.80 -2.89
N ARG A 210 -5.22 6.53 -2.54
CA ARG A 210 -5.60 6.13 -1.18
C ARG A 210 -4.53 6.54 -0.16
N VAL A 211 -3.27 6.26 -0.46
CA VAL A 211 -2.14 6.64 0.41
C VAL A 211 -2.08 8.16 0.56
N LEU A 212 -2.22 8.90 -0.53
CA LEU A 212 -2.24 10.36 -0.49
C LEU A 212 -3.41 10.91 0.34
N LEU A 213 -4.61 10.33 0.22
CA LEU A 213 -5.76 10.72 1.03
C LEU A 213 -5.54 10.43 2.52
N TYR A 214 -4.94 9.28 2.85
CA TYR A 214 -4.61 8.91 4.22
C TYR A 214 -3.58 9.88 4.83
N VAL A 215 -2.55 10.24 4.06
CA VAL A 215 -1.54 11.21 4.49
C VAL A 215 -2.12 12.61 4.61
N ALA A 216 -2.97 13.04 3.67
CA ALA A 216 -3.54 14.38 3.62
C ALA A 216 -4.63 14.63 4.69
N ARG A 217 -5.36 13.58 5.10
CA ARG A 217 -6.43 13.66 6.10
C ARG A 217 -6.23 12.63 7.22
N PRO A 218 -5.19 12.81 8.05
CA PRO A 218 -4.96 11.93 9.18
C PRO A 218 -6.11 12.05 10.19
N ARG A 219 -6.43 10.96 10.88
CA ARG A 219 -7.42 10.97 11.95
C ARG A 219 -6.80 11.62 13.19
N THR A 220 -7.39 12.71 13.65
CA THR A 220 -7.07 13.33 14.93
C THR A 220 -8.08 12.87 15.97
N LEU A 221 -7.61 12.56 17.17
CA LEU A 221 -8.43 11.97 18.24
C LEU A 221 -8.40 12.88 19.46
N VAL A 222 -9.54 13.01 20.13
CA VAL A 222 -9.61 13.63 21.47
C VAL A 222 -9.29 12.55 22.49
N LEU A 223 -8.38 12.85 23.42
CA LEU A 223 -7.99 11.94 24.47
C LEU A 223 -8.65 12.32 25.81
N GLY A 224 -9.18 11.32 26.51
CA GLY A 224 -9.65 11.42 27.89
C GLY A 224 -8.84 10.52 28.81
N ASN A 225 -8.85 10.81 30.10
CA ASN A 225 -8.16 10.00 31.10
C ASN A 225 -8.99 8.77 31.47
N ILE A 226 -8.35 7.61 31.59
CA ILE A 226 -9.01 6.43 32.16
C ILE A 226 -9.03 6.57 33.70
N PRO A 227 -10.18 6.40 34.37
CA PRO A 227 -10.31 6.50 35.82
C PRO A 227 -9.25 5.69 36.57
N ASP A 228 -8.77 6.23 37.69
CA ASP A 228 -7.74 5.63 38.55
C ASP A 228 -6.41 5.30 37.85
N SER A 229 -6.12 5.97 36.72
CA SER A 229 -4.88 5.80 35.98
C SER A 229 -4.34 7.13 35.46
N ASN A 230 -3.11 7.09 34.93
CA ASN A 230 -2.49 8.21 34.20
C ASN A 230 -2.41 7.89 32.70
N ILE A 231 -3.43 7.20 32.17
CA ILE A 231 -3.46 6.70 30.79
C ILE A 231 -4.53 7.47 30.02
N TYR A 232 -4.09 8.18 28.99
CA TYR A 232 -4.97 8.94 28.10
C TYR A 232 -5.29 8.13 26.85
N ARG A 233 -6.58 7.96 26.53
CA ARG A 233 -7.05 7.20 25.38
C ARG A 233 -8.20 7.91 24.68
N ASN A 234 -8.44 7.50 23.44
CA ASN A 234 -9.53 8.01 22.62
C ASN A 234 -10.89 7.79 23.32
N VAL A 235 -11.61 8.90 23.52
CA VAL A 235 -12.94 8.93 24.14
C VAL A 235 -13.99 8.15 23.32
N GLU A 236 -13.87 8.13 21.99
CA GLU A 236 -14.79 7.37 21.12
C GLU A 236 -14.59 5.86 21.25
N GLN A 237 -13.37 5.41 21.53
CA GLN A 237 -13.06 3.99 21.67
C GLN A 237 -13.32 3.49 23.10
N TYR A 238 -13.07 4.33 24.10
CA TYR A 238 -13.24 4.01 25.52
C TYR A 238 -14.23 5.01 26.15
N PRO A 239 -15.53 4.70 26.21
CA PRO A 239 -16.54 5.65 26.67
C PRO A 239 -16.44 5.97 28.18
N ASN A 240 -15.72 5.16 28.96
CA ASN A 240 -15.51 5.37 30.39
C ASN A 240 -14.31 6.28 30.69
N THR A 241 -13.94 7.18 29.79
CA THR A 241 -12.85 8.15 30.01
C THR A 241 -13.38 9.49 30.50
N ASP A 242 -12.71 10.07 31.48
CA ASP A 242 -13.01 11.41 31.99
C ASP A 242 -12.20 12.48 31.26
N THR A 243 -12.86 13.52 30.79
CA THR A 243 -12.20 14.72 30.26
C THR A 243 -11.80 15.65 31.40
N VAL A 244 -10.63 16.27 31.28
CA VAL A 244 -10.14 17.19 32.30
C VAL A 244 -10.71 18.59 32.06
N GLY A 245 -11.44 19.13 33.03
CA GLY A 245 -12.09 20.44 32.93
C GLY A 245 -11.08 21.55 32.57
N GLY A 246 -11.38 22.28 31.48
CA GLY A 246 -10.53 23.36 30.97
C GLY A 246 -9.28 22.94 30.18
N VAL A 247 -9.09 21.64 29.89
CA VAL A 247 -7.96 21.12 29.12
C VAL A 247 -8.44 20.24 27.96
N LEU A 248 -8.06 20.60 26.73
CA LEU A 248 -8.32 19.79 25.53
C LEU A 248 -7.04 19.04 25.13
N ILE A 249 -7.11 17.72 25.01
CA ILE A 249 -5.98 16.87 24.63
C ILE A 249 -6.25 16.27 23.26
N LEU A 250 -5.37 16.56 22.29
CA LEU A 250 -5.49 16.11 20.90
C LEU A 250 -4.29 15.25 20.50
N ASP A 251 -4.57 14.02 20.04
CA ASP A 251 -3.60 13.19 19.33
C ASP A 251 -3.64 13.51 17.84
N LEU A 252 -2.50 13.92 17.29
CA LEU A 252 -2.37 14.26 15.86
C LEU A 252 -2.29 13.02 14.96
N GLY A 253 -1.92 11.86 15.51
CA GLY A 253 -2.02 10.55 14.86
C GLY A 253 -1.17 10.32 13.61
N ALA A 254 -0.39 11.31 13.15
CA ALA A 254 0.41 11.20 11.92
C ALA A 254 1.56 12.23 11.85
N PRO A 255 2.59 11.97 11.02
CA PRO A 255 3.58 12.98 10.64
C PRO A 255 2.93 14.23 10.01
N ILE A 256 3.53 15.39 10.25
CA ILE A 256 3.01 16.68 9.77
C ILE A 256 3.83 17.11 8.55
N TYR A 257 3.16 17.16 7.40
CA TYR A 257 3.75 17.57 6.13
C TYR A 257 2.92 18.69 5.48
N PHE A 258 3.47 19.31 4.43
CA PHE A 258 2.78 20.28 3.59
C PHE A 258 1.39 19.80 3.14
N THR A 259 1.25 18.52 2.84
CA THR A 259 0.01 17.91 2.35
C THR A 259 -1.13 17.90 3.37
N ASN A 260 -0.83 17.87 4.67
CA ASN A 260 -1.83 17.78 5.73
C ASN A 260 -1.83 18.96 6.71
N ALA A 261 -0.85 19.85 6.64
CA ALA A 261 -0.73 21.01 7.51
C ALA A 261 -2.02 21.85 7.55
N SER A 262 -2.54 22.27 6.39
CA SER A 262 -3.78 23.06 6.32
C SER A 262 -4.99 22.33 6.91
N TYR A 263 -5.09 21.02 6.68
CA TYR A 263 -6.17 20.18 7.20
C TYR A 263 -6.08 20.06 8.73
N LEU A 264 -4.89 19.77 9.25
CA LEU A 264 -4.65 19.66 10.70
C LEU A 264 -4.95 20.98 11.41
N ARG A 265 -4.52 22.13 10.86
CA ARG A 265 -4.83 23.46 11.39
C ARG A 265 -6.33 23.67 11.56
N GLU A 266 -7.07 23.42 10.47
CA GLU A 266 -8.52 23.59 10.46
C GLU A 266 -9.19 22.61 11.42
N ARG A 267 -8.71 21.37 11.48
CA ARG A 267 -9.26 20.33 12.34
C ARG A 267 -9.03 20.62 13.83
N ILE A 268 -7.84 21.11 14.19
CA ILE A 268 -7.51 21.56 15.55
C ILE A 268 -8.42 22.73 15.94
N SER A 269 -8.59 23.72 15.06
CA SER A 269 -9.51 24.84 15.32
C SER A 269 -10.93 24.35 15.58
N ARG A 270 -11.46 23.45 14.74
CA ARG A 270 -12.81 22.89 14.95
C ARG A 270 -12.94 22.16 16.27
N TRP A 271 -11.94 21.37 16.67
CA TRP A 271 -11.96 20.70 17.98
C TRP A 271 -11.97 21.69 19.14
N ILE A 272 -11.24 22.80 19.03
CA ILE A 272 -11.24 23.87 20.03
C ILE A 272 -12.62 24.53 20.10
N ASP A 273 -13.19 24.89 18.94
CA ASP A 273 -14.51 25.52 18.86
C ASP A 273 -15.61 24.60 19.45
N ASP A 274 -15.59 23.31 19.09
CA ASP A 274 -16.53 22.30 19.62
C ASP A 274 -16.40 22.14 21.15
N GLU A 275 -15.18 22.21 21.69
CA GLU A 275 -14.96 22.06 23.13
C GLU A 275 -15.32 23.32 23.92
N GLU A 276 -15.02 24.50 23.40
CA GLU A 276 -15.47 25.78 23.98
C GLU A 276 -17.00 25.84 24.09
N ASP A 277 -17.72 25.38 23.07
CA ASP A 277 -19.19 25.36 23.08
C ASP A 277 -19.78 24.36 24.10
N LYS A 278 -19.14 23.20 24.30
CA LYS A 278 -19.52 22.26 25.38
C LYS A 278 -19.28 22.87 26.77
N LEU A 279 -18.13 23.50 26.98
CA LEU A 279 -17.76 24.05 28.29
C LEU A 279 -18.62 25.26 28.67
N LYS A 280 -19.03 26.09 27.70
CA LYS A 280 -20.01 27.18 27.92
C LYS A 280 -21.31 26.68 28.57
N SER A 281 -21.77 25.49 28.18
CA SER A 281 -22.99 24.88 28.74
C SER A 281 -22.80 24.41 30.18
N SER A 282 -21.56 24.13 30.59
CA SER A 282 -21.18 23.64 31.92
C SER A 282 -20.66 24.74 32.84
N GLY A 283 -20.50 25.97 32.35
CA GLY A 283 -19.97 27.11 33.11
C GLY A 283 -18.45 27.11 33.26
N GLU A 284 -17.74 26.29 32.50
CA GLU A 284 -16.27 26.21 32.50
C GLU A 284 -15.68 26.92 31.28
N THR A 285 -14.38 27.24 31.33
CA THR A 285 -13.65 27.83 30.20
C THR A 285 -12.46 26.97 29.84
N LEU A 286 -12.24 26.79 28.54
CA LEU A 286 -11.03 26.16 28.02
C LEU A 286 -9.84 27.08 28.31
N GLN A 287 -8.72 26.52 28.75
CA GLN A 287 -7.50 27.29 29.03
C GLN A 287 -6.26 26.68 28.38
N TYR A 288 -6.20 25.36 28.25
CA TYR A 288 -5.04 24.66 27.71
C TYR A 288 -5.41 23.72 26.57
N VAL A 289 -4.57 23.69 25.54
CA VAL A 289 -4.66 22.74 24.44
C VAL A 289 -3.34 21.97 24.37
N ILE A 290 -3.40 20.68 24.71
CA ILE A 290 -2.28 19.76 24.70
C ILE A 290 -2.30 19.01 23.37
N LEU A 291 -1.24 19.12 22.58
CA LEU A 291 -1.01 18.31 21.39
C LEU A 291 -0.08 17.16 21.74
N ASP A 292 -0.58 15.92 21.63
CA ASP A 292 0.25 14.72 21.69
C ASP A 292 0.99 14.55 20.36
N MET A 293 2.31 14.69 20.45
CA MET A 293 3.25 14.59 19.34
C MET A 293 3.85 13.17 19.22
N GLY A 294 3.41 12.21 20.04
CA GLY A 294 3.96 10.86 20.07
C GLY A 294 3.87 10.11 18.73
N ALA A 295 2.79 10.32 17.98
CA ALA A 295 2.61 9.76 16.63
C ALA A 295 3.27 10.60 15.52
N VAL A 296 3.76 11.80 15.84
CA VAL A 296 4.39 12.72 14.88
C VAL A 296 5.85 12.31 14.69
N GLY A 297 6.09 11.35 13.81
CA GLY A 297 7.45 10.87 13.53
C GLY A 297 8.35 11.91 12.84
N ASN A 298 7.75 12.86 12.12
CA ASN A 298 8.49 13.90 11.40
C ASN A 298 7.63 15.15 11.16
N ILE A 299 8.28 16.30 11.00
CA ILE A 299 7.67 17.58 10.65
C ILE A 299 8.47 18.28 9.55
N ASP A 300 7.80 18.90 8.58
CA ASP A 300 8.45 19.76 7.57
C ASP A 300 8.25 21.26 7.86
N THR A 301 8.83 22.12 7.04
CA THR A 301 8.76 23.58 7.23
C THR A 301 7.31 24.07 7.24
N SER A 302 6.45 23.52 6.39
CA SER A 302 5.03 23.88 6.32
C SER A 302 4.26 23.44 7.57
N GLY A 303 4.60 22.28 8.12
CA GLY A 303 4.10 21.83 9.42
C GLY A 303 4.49 22.74 10.57
N ILE A 304 5.72 23.25 10.58
CA ILE A 304 6.18 24.21 11.60
C ILE A 304 5.40 25.52 11.48
N SER A 305 5.27 26.07 10.27
CA SER A 305 4.46 27.29 10.05
C SER A 305 3.00 27.10 10.46
N MET A 306 2.45 25.88 10.30
CA MET A 306 1.13 25.55 10.82
C MET A 306 1.07 25.61 12.35
N LEU A 307 2.06 25.05 13.06
CA LEU A 307 2.11 25.12 14.52
C LEU A 307 2.27 26.56 15.01
N GLU A 308 3.05 27.40 14.33
CA GLU A 308 3.16 28.84 14.61
C GLU A 308 1.80 29.55 14.50
N GLU A 309 1.04 29.23 13.46
CA GLU A 309 -0.29 29.80 13.27
C GLU A 309 -1.30 29.30 14.30
N VAL A 310 -1.27 28.00 14.63
CA VAL A 310 -2.10 27.42 15.71
C VAL A 310 -1.79 28.10 17.03
N LYS A 311 -0.51 28.25 17.37
CA LYS A 311 -0.07 28.96 18.58
C LYS A 311 -0.60 30.40 18.59
N ARG A 312 -0.40 31.15 17.50
CA ARG A 312 -0.87 32.54 17.40
C ARG A 312 -2.39 32.64 17.53
N ASN A 313 -3.14 31.68 17.00
CA ASN A 313 -4.59 31.66 17.12
C ASN A 313 -5.03 31.34 18.56
N LEU A 314 -4.33 30.44 19.25
CA LEU A 314 -4.55 30.12 20.66
C LEU A 314 -4.22 31.32 21.56
N ASP A 315 -3.07 31.98 21.34
CA ASP A 315 -2.67 33.17 22.11
C ASP A 315 -3.69 34.31 21.99
N ARG A 316 -4.34 34.47 20.82
CA ARG A 316 -5.40 35.48 20.61
C ARG A 316 -6.71 35.15 21.35
N ARG A 317 -6.89 33.91 21.78
CA ARG A 317 -8.03 33.43 22.55
C ARG A 317 -7.69 33.24 24.03
N ASP A 318 -6.52 33.72 24.48
CA ASP A 318 -5.98 33.51 25.82
C ASP A 318 -5.81 32.03 26.20
N LEU A 319 -5.68 31.15 25.21
CA LEU A 319 -5.42 29.72 25.37
C LEU A 319 -3.91 29.43 25.29
N LYS A 320 -3.44 28.48 26.09
CA LYS A 320 -2.04 28.03 26.07
C LYS A 320 -1.87 26.74 25.26
N LEU A 321 -0.95 26.78 24.30
CA LEU A 321 -0.53 25.61 23.54
C LEU A 321 0.53 24.84 24.33
N VAL A 322 0.35 23.52 24.45
CA VAL A 322 1.27 22.61 25.13
C VAL A 322 1.63 21.46 24.21
N LEU A 323 2.90 21.07 24.17
CA LEU A 323 3.36 19.91 23.41
C LEU A 323 3.73 18.77 24.35
N ALA A 324 3.16 17.59 24.13
CA ALA A 324 3.51 16.37 24.85
C ALA A 324 4.23 15.38 23.91
N ASN A 325 5.25 14.71 24.44
CA ASN A 325 5.96 13.61 23.78
C ASN A 325 6.50 13.89 22.35
N PRO A 326 7.18 15.03 22.08
CA PRO A 326 7.75 15.29 20.77
C PRO A 326 8.98 14.40 20.49
N GLY A 327 8.97 13.69 19.36
CA GLY A 327 10.10 12.85 18.94
C GLY A 327 11.39 13.65 18.68
N ALA A 328 12.55 12.97 18.76
CA ALA A 328 13.86 13.61 18.67
C ALA A 328 14.09 14.42 17.38
N GLU A 329 13.67 13.89 16.23
CA GLU A 329 13.82 14.59 14.94
C GLU A 329 12.88 15.80 14.85
N VAL A 330 11.68 15.71 15.43
CA VAL A 330 10.74 16.83 15.53
C VAL A 330 11.33 17.91 16.42
N MET A 331 11.81 17.57 17.62
CA MET A 331 12.45 18.51 18.54
C MET A 331 13.63 19.24 17.91
N LYS A 332 14.48 18.53 17.17
CA LYS A 332 15.62 19.13 16.45
C LYS A 332 15.17 20.18 15.44
N LYS A 333 14.10 19.91 14.70
CA LYS A 333 13.56 20.84 13.70
C LYS A 333 12.85 22.03 14.34
N LEU A 334 12.04 21.81 15.37
CA LEU A 334 11.40 22.87 16.13
C LEU A 334 12.44 23.82 16.75
N ASN A 335 13.53 23.27 17.31
CA ASN A 335 14.62 24.08 17.86
C ASN A 335 15.30 24.94 16.78
N LYS A 336 15.63 24.35 15.64
CA LYS A 336 16.23 25.08 14.50
C LYS A 336 15.33 26.18 13.94
N SER A 337 14.01 25.98 14.00
CA SER A 337 13.03 26.99 13.58
C SER A 337 12.77 28.10 14.61
N LYS A 338 13.37 28.02 15.81
CA LYS A 338 13.09 28.90 16.96
C LYS A 338 11.65 28.83 17.49
N PHE A 339 10.86 27.86 17.05
CA PHE A 339 9.51 27.63 17.57
C PHE A 339 9.52 27.31 19.06
N LEU A 340 10.52 26.57 19.54
CA LEU A 340 10.64 26.23 20.98
C LEU A 340 10.82 27.47 21.85
N GLU A 341 11.59 28.46 21.38
CA GLU A 341 11.77 29.75 22.07
C GLU A 341 10.47 30.55 22.11
N ALA A 342 9.71 30.52 21.01
CA ALA A 342 8.42 31.20 20.93
C ALA A 342 7.35 30.53 21.81
N LEU A 343 7.34 29.20 21.90
CA LEU A 343 6.41 28.43 22.72
C LEU A 343 6.68 28.60 24.21
N GLY A 344 7.94 28.57 24.61
CA GLY A 344 8.36 28.45 26.01
C GLY A 344 8.73 27.00 26.34
N GLN A 345 9.90 26.82 26.96
CA GLN A 345 10.43 25.50 27.29
C GLN A 345 9.61 24.79 28.37
N GLU A 346 8.86 25.57 29.15
CA GLU A 346 7.94 25.13 30.20
C GLU A 346 6.66 24.47 29.68
N TRP A 347 6.34 24.63 28.39
CA TRP A 347 5.14 24.06 27.76
C TRP A 347 5.43 22.80 26.93
N ILE A 348 6.57 22.15 27.20
CA ILE A 348 7.00 20.94 26.53
C ILE A 348 7.20 19.85 27.58
N PHE A 349 6.45 18.76 27.45
CA PHE A 349 6.43 17.67 28.42
C PHE A 349 6.78 16.34 27.76
N LEU A 350 7.31 15.41 28.56
CA LEU A 350 7.63 14.06 28.08
C LEU A 350 6.36 13.21 27.95
N THR A 351 5.41 13.39 28.86
CA THR A 351 4.14 12.65 28.89
C THR A 351 2.93 13.57 28.96
N ILE A 352 1.77 13.07 28.50
CA ILE A 352 0.49 13.79 28.61
C ILE A 352 0.13 13.99 30.09
N GLY A 353 0.40 12.99 30.95
CA GLY A 353 0.13 13.08 32.38
C GLY A 353 0.85 14.25 33.06
N GLU A 354 2.14 14.41 32.80
CA GLU A 354 2.92 15.55 33.30
C GLU A 354 2.39 16.90 32.80
N ALA A 355 1.99 16.95 31.52
CA ALA A 355 1.40 18.15 30.93
C ALA A 355 0.07 18.53 31.63
N VAL A 356 -0.81 17.55 31.83
CA VAL A 356 -2.10 17.75 32.49
C VAL A 356 -1.93 18.15 33.95
N GLU A 357 -1.03 17.49 34.69
CA GLU A 357 -0.75 17.82 36.09
C GLU A 357 -0.25 19.26 36.24
N SER A 358 0.65 19.68 35.34
CA SER A 358 1.17 21.05 35.31
C SER A 358 0.08 22.08 34.96
N CYS A 359 -0.77 21.78 33.98
CA CYS A 359 -1.92 22.61 33.62
C CYS A 359 -2.91 22.73 34.79
N ASN A 360 -3.23 21.63 35.48
CA ASN A 360 -4.13 21.61 36.63
C ASN A 360 -3.58 22.42 37.81
N TYR A 361 -2.29 22.30 38.11
CA TYR A 361 -1.65 23.09 39.16
C TYR A 361 -1.78 24.60 38.90
N MET A 362 -1.60 25.02 37.65
CA MET A 362 -1.73 26.42 37.23
C MET A 362 -3.20 26.89 37.23
N LEU A 363 -4.14 26.01 36.84
CA LEU A 363 -5.59 26.25 36.92
C LEU A 363 -6.03 26.52 38.37
N HIS A 364 -5.57 25.70 39.31
CA HIS A 364 -5.92 25.83 40.73
C HIS A 364 -5.24 27.03 41.41
N SER A 365 -4.02 27.38 41.00
CA SER A 365 -3.31 28.56 41.51
C SER A 365 -3.90 29.90 41.03
N SER A 366 -4.68 29.88 39.95
CA SER A 366 -5.29 31.07 39.34
C SER A 366 -6.72 31.36 39.81
N LYS A 367 -7.40 30.42 40.47
CA LYS A 367 -8.69 30.67 41.14
C LYS A 367 -8.44 31.32 42.52
N PRO A 368 -8.94 32.53 42.81
CA PRO A 368 -8.76 33.13 44.13
C PRO A 368 -9.47 32.29 45.20
N LYS A 369 -8.82 32.07 46.35
CA LYS A 369 -9.45 31.49 47.55
C LYS A 369 -10.65 32.36 47.97
N SER A 370 -11.86 31.98 47.58
CA SER A 370 -13.08 32.62 48.09
C SER A 370 -13.47 31.99 49.43
N GLY A 371 -13.25 32.74 50.52
CA GLY A 371 -14.11 32.69 51.71
C GLY A 371 -13.73 31.67 52.80
N MET A 372 -12.67 31.95 53.54
CA MET A 372 -12.57 31.50 54.93
C MET A 372 -12.22 32.74 55.75
N ASP A 373 -13.24 33.40 56.30
CA ASP A 373 -13.22 34.19 57.54
C ASP A 373 -14.54 34.98 57.68
N ALA A 374 -15.43 34.53 58.57
CA ALA A 374 -16.32 35.35 59.41
C ALA A 374 -17.42 34.49 60.08
N SER A 375 -17.11 33.83 61.20
CA SER A 375 -18.12 33.49 62.22
C SER A 375 -17.48 33.11 63.56
N PHE A 376 -16.72 34.03 64.15
CA PHE A 376 -16.49 34.04 65.59
C PHE A 376 -16.53 35.48 66.09
N SER A 377 -17.74 36.01 66.28
CA SER A 377 -18.04 36.93 67.38
C SER A 377 -19.55 37.08 67.53
N ASN A 378 -19.97 37.29 68.77
CA ASN A 378 -21.33 37.53 69.28
C ASN A 378 -22.20 36.29 69.56
N ASN A 379 -22.12 35.81 70.80
CA ASN A 379 -23.31 35.71 71.65
C ASN A 379 -22.92 36.06 73.09
N VAL A 380 -23.53 37.14 73.59
CA VAL A 380 -23.76 37.44 75.01
C VAL A 380 -25.07 36.76 75.41
#